data_AF-A0A3P7KY16-F1
#
_entry.id   AF-A0A3P7KY16-F1
#
_cell.length_a   1.000
_cell.length_b   1.000
_cell.length_c   1.000
_cell.angle_alpha   90.00
_cell.angle_beta   90.00
_cell.angle_gamma   90.00
#
_symmetry.space_group_name_H-M   'P 1'
#
loop_
_entity.id
_entity.type
_entity.pdbx_description
1 polymer ?
#
loop_
_entity_poly.entity_id
_entity_poly.type
_entity_poly.pdbx_seq_one_letter_code
_entity_poly.pdbx_strand_id
1 'polypeptide(L)'
;MRKALETFQDFLPQDKAAQIAKICTILENAAKCKRDFQIKKRACIRHLRRFDSLEYKALAESRENFNQCVFSRFILARSAMDLAKHEVKQAKTTEQIERRAVLYQQQVEHFDEQCNKVIKLLEELPSIKTAHSKDLTELTRCSREYHLAMLALFK
;
A
#
# COMPACT_ATOMS: atom_id res chain seq x y z
N MET A 1 8.59 8.17 40.70
CA MET A 1 7.59 9.25 40.65
C MET A 1 6.40 9.00 41.57
N ARG A 2 5.69 7.86 41.49
CA ARG A 2 4.53 7.58 42.35
C ARG A 2 4.82 7.70 43.86
N LYS A 3 5.87 7.03 44.36
CA LYS A 3 6.33 7.16 45.75
C LYS A 3 6.60 8.62 46.15
N ALA A 4 7.24 9.42 45.29
CA ALA A 4 7.53 10.81 45.59
C ALA A 4 6.27 11.70 45.64
N LEU A 5 5.24 11.37 44.86
CA LEU A 5 3.94 12.07 44.90
C LEU A 5 3.13 11.68 46.15
N GLU A 6 3.18 10.41 46.55
CA GLU A 6 2.57 9.92 47.79
C GLU A 6 3.23 10.58 49.01
N THR A 7 4.56 10.67 49.06
CA THR A 7 5.26 11.36 50.15
C THR A 7 4.99 12.87 50.15
N PHE A 8 4.72 13.47 49.00
CA PHE A 8 4.39 14.90 48.90
C PHE A 8 2.95 15.20 49.39
N GLN A 9 2.05 14.21 49.36
CA GLN A 9 0.70 14.35 49.89
C GLN A 9 0.67 14.60 51.40
N ASP A 10 1.63 14.06 52.14
CA ASP A 10 1.73 14.25 53.59
C ASP A 10 2.06 15.71 53.99
N PHE A 11 2.57 16.50 53.05
CA PHE A 11 2.90 17.92 53.25
C PHE A 11 1.86 18.88 52.64
N LEU A 12 0.77 18.35 52.07
CA LEU A 12 -0.26 19.16 51.44
C LEU A 12 -1.38 19.50 52.44
N PRO A 13 -1.88 20.74 52.42
CA PRO A 13 -3.06 21.08 53.21
C PRO A 13 -4.28 20.29 52.71
N GLN A 14 -5.09 19.78 53.64
CA GLN A 14 -6.16 18.81 53.38
C GLN A 14 -7.20 19.29 52.36
N ASP A 15 -7.41 20.60 52.26
CA ASP A 15 -8.29 21.27 51.31
C ASP A 15 -7.83 21.11 49.84
N LYS A 16 -6.53 20.93 49.60
CA LYS A 16 -5.95 20.79 48.25
C LYS A 16 -5.55 19.37 47.88
N ALA A 17 -5.47 18.46 48.86
CA ALA A 17 -5.04 17.08 48.65
C ALA A 17 -5.88 16.35 47.58
N ALA A 18 -7.20 16.54 47.58
CA ALA A 18 -8.11 15.93 46.60
C ALA A 18 -7.92 16.47 45.17
N GLN A 19 -7.71 17.78 45.01
CA GLN A 19 -7.42 18.37 43.70
C GLN A 19 -6.08 17.88 43.15
N ILE A 20 -5.05 17.80 44.00
CA ILE A 20 -3.73 17.34 43.59
C ILE A 20 -3.75 15.86 43.24
N ALA A 21 -4.46 15.02 43.99
CA ALA A 21 -4.67 13.61 43.64
C ALA A 21 -5.32 13.47 42.25
N LYS A 22 -6.36 14.28 41.95
CA LYS A 22 -7.01 14.30 40.63
C LYS A 22 -6.04 14.67 39.51
N ILE A 23 -5.21 15.70 39.71
CA ILE A 23 -4.18 16.11 38.75
C ILE A 23 -3.15 15.00 38.53
N CYS A 24 -2.68 14.34 39.60
CA CYS A 24 -1.74 13.23 39.52
C CYS A 24 -2.30 12.07 38.68
N THR A 25 -3.57 11.70 38.88
CA THR A 25 -4.23 10.65 38.09
C THR A 25 -4.36 11.04 36.62
N ILE A 26 -4.71 12.30 36.31
CA ILE A 26 -4.76 12.81 34.93
C ILE A 26 -3.37 12.71 34.28
N LEU A 27 -2.31 13.11 35.00
CA LEU A 27 -0.93 13.06 34.51
C LEU A 27 -0.43 11.62 34.31
N GLU A 28 -0.79 10.69 35.20
CA GLU A 28 -0.47 9.26 35.03
C GLU A 28 -1.13 8.69 33.76
N ASN A 29 -2.42 8.99 33.55
CA ASN A 29 -3.16 8.57 32.37
C ASN A 29 -2.61 9.21 31.08
N ALA A 30 -2.25 10.51 31.12
CA ALA A 30 -1.62 11.21 30.02
C ALA A 30 -0.23 10.62 29.69
N ALA A 31 0.55 10.25 30.70
CA ALA A 31 1.84 9.60 30.53
C ALA A 31 1.72 8.20 29.91
N LYS A 32 0.66 7.44 30.24
CA LYS A 32 0.34 6.15 29.61
C LYS A 32 -0.08 6.35 28.15
N CYS A 33 -1.02 7.25 27.89
CA CYS A 33 -1.48 7.60 26.55
C CYS A 33 -0.32 8.04 25.63
N LYS A 34 0.59 8.88 26.14
CA LYS A 34 1.79 9.31 25.42
C LYS A 34 2.74 8.14 25.12
N ARG A 35 2.93 7.20 26.05
CA ARG A 35 3.77 6.01 25.82
C ARG A 35 3.21 5.13 24.72
N ASP A 36 1.91 4.85 24.74
CA ASP A 36 1.23 4.02 23.75
C ASP A 36 1.30 4.66 22.35
N PHE A 37 1.08 5.98 22.27
CA PHE A 37 1.26 6.73 21.03
C PHE A 37 2.70 6.67 20.50
N GLN A 38 3.71 6.81 21.35
CA GLN A 38 5.12 6.72 20.94
C GLN A 38 5.49 5.34 20.38
N ILE A 39 4.91 4.26 20.93
CA ILE A 39 5.12 2.92 20.40
C ILE A 39 4.51 2.80 19.00
N LYS A 40 3.24 3.18 18.83
CA LYS A 40 2.54 3.15 17.54
C LYS A 40 3.23 4.03 16.49
N LYS A 41 3.56 5.28 16.85
CA LYS A 41 4.27 6.23 15.98
C LYS A 41 5.60 5.66 15.48
N ARG A 42 6.39 5.04 16.36
CA ARG A 42 7.66 4.40 15.97
C ARG A 42 7.46 3.20 15.05
N ALA A 43 6.40 2.42 15.25
CA ALA A 43 6.04 1.34 14.33
C ALA A 43 5.69 1.87 12.94
N CYS A 44 4.81 2.90 12.84
CA CYS A 44 4.46 3.54 11.58
C CYS A 44 5.68 4.13 10.86
N ILE A 45 6.56 4.86 11.58
CA ILE A 45 7.78 5.43 10.98
C ILE A 45 8.72 4.34 10.47
N ARG A 46 8.88 3.23 11.22
CA ARG A 46 9.68 2.09 10.75
C ARG A 46 9.09 1.48 9.48
N HIS A 47 7.76 1.32 9.43
CA HIS A 47 7.06 0.81 8.25
C HIS A 47 7.28 1.72 7.04
N LEU A 48 7.08 3.05 7.19
CA LEU A 48 7.31 4.01 6.12
C LEU A 48 8.75 4.04 5.62
N ARG A 49 9.74 3.95 6.52
CA ARG A 49 11.16 3.87 6.13
C ARG A 49 11.47 2.59 5.37
N ARG A 50 10.92 1.46 5.81
CA ARG A 50 11.07 0.17 5.12
C ARG A 50 10.41 0.22 3.74
N PHE A 51 9.22 0.80 3.68
CA PHE A 51 8.51 0.99 2.43
C PHE A 51 9.34 1.82 1.45
N ASP A 52 9.84 2.99 1.86
CA ASP A 52 10.66 3.85 1.00
C ASP A 52 11.96 3.17 0.51
N SER A 53 12.68 2.49 1.41
CA SER A 53 14.01 1.94 1.11
C SER A 53 14.02 0.58 0.40
N LEU A 54 13.01 -0.25 0.60
CA LEU A 54 12.99 -1.62 0.09
C LEU A 54 11.79 -1.88 -0.83
N GLU A 55 10.60 -1.57 -0.35
CA GLU A 55 9.37 -2.02 -1.02
C GLU A 55 9.00 -1.11 -2.19
N TYR A 56 9.20 0.19 -2.07
CA TYR A 56 8.95 1.16 -3.14
C TYR A 56 9.92 0.97 -4.31
N LYS A 57 11.21 0.75 -4.03
CA LYS A 57 12.20 0.49 -5.08
C LYS A 57 11.92 -0.82 -5.81
N ALA A 58 11.66 -1.90 -5.07
CA ALA A 58 11.28 -3.18 -5.66
C ALA A 58 9.96 -3.09 -6.44
N LEU A 59 9.00 -2.29 -5.97
CA LEU A 59 7.72 -2.09 -6.64
C LEU A 59 7.83 -1.20 -7.88
N ALA A 60 8.67 -0.17 -7.86
CA ALA A 60 8.98 0.65 -9.03
C ALA A 60 9.67 -0.20 -10.10
N GLU A 61 10.69 -0.99 -9.73
CA GLU A 61 11.36 -1.93 -10.63
C GLU A 61 10.40 -3.01 -11.14
N SER A 62 9.56 -3.57 -10.27
CA SER A 62 8.55 -4.57 -10.65
C SER A 62 7.52 -3.97 -11.61
N ARG A 63 7.04 -2.74 -11.37
CA ARG A 63 6.10 -2.03 -12.26
C ARG A 63 6.74 -1.70 -13.60
N GLU A 64 8.00 -1.29 -13.62
CA GLU A 64 8.71 -0.97 -14.85
C GLU A 64 9.01 -2.23 -15.66
N ASN A 65 9.47 -3.30 -15.01
CA ASN A 65 9.61 -4.62 -15.62
C ASN A 65 8.27 -5.17 -16.09
N PHE A 66 7.20 -4.98 -15.33
CA PHE A 66 5.85 -5.37 -15.70
C PHE A 66 5.40 -4.61 -16.96
N ASN A 67 5.51 -3.29 -16.97
CA ASN A 67 5.16 -2.46 -18.11
C ASN A 67 6.00 -2.82 -19.34
N GLN A 68 7.32 -3.01 -19.19
CA GLN A 68 8.19 -3.43 -20.28
C GLN A 68 7.86 -4.84 -20.77
N CYS A 69 7.63 -5.79 -19.87
CA CYS A 69 7.29 -7.18 -20.21
C CYS A 69 5.92 -7.26 -20.90
N VAL A 70 4.93 -6.52 -20.39
CA VAL A 70 3.59 -6.39 -20.98
C VAL A 70 3.67 -5.75 -22.34
N PHE A 71 4.34 -4.60 -22.45
CA PHE A 71 4.47 -3.88 -23.71
C PHE A 71 5.22 -4.73 -24.74
N SER A 72 6.32 -5.37 -24.34
CA SER A 72 7.09 -6.28 -25.18
C SER A 72 6.27 -7.51 -25.61
N ARG A 73 5.60 -8.21 -24.69
CA ARG A 73 4.73 -9.36 -25.00
C ARG A 73 3.59 -8.98 -25.93
N PHE A 74 2.93 -7.84 -25.67
CA PHE A 74 1.83 -7.35 -26.48
C PHE A 74 2.30 -6.97 -27.89
N ILE A 75 3.43 -6.25 -28.00
CA ILE A 75 4.02 -5.89 -29.31
C ILE A 75 4.47 -7.14 -30.06
N LEU A 76 5.10 -8.11 -29.39
CA LEU A 76 5.52 -9.37 -30.01
C LEU A 76 4.32 -10.18 -30.51
N ALA A 77 3.27 -10.33 -29.70
CA ALA A 77 2.05 -11.03 -30.11
C ALA A 77 1.33 -10.32 -31.26
N ARG A 78 1.23 -8.98 -31.23
CA ARG A 78 0.68 -8.19 -32.33
C ARG A 78 1.51 -8.34 -33.61
N SER A 79 2.83 -8.26 -33.50
CA SER A 79 3.76 -8.41 -34.63
C SER A 79 3.66 -9.80 -35.26
N ALA A 80 3.57 -10.85 -34.44
CA ALA A 80 3.38 -12.22 -34.93
C ALA A 80 2.03 -12.40 -35.63
N MET A 81 0.96 -11.82 -35.09
CA MET A 81 -0.36 -11.79 -35.72
C MET A 81 -0.35 -11.03 -37.06
N ASP A 82 0.29 -9.86 -37.12
CA ASP A 82 0.41 -9.04 -38.33
C ASP A 82 1.24 -9.75 -39.42
N LEU A 83 2.31 -10.45 -39.01
CA LEU A 83 3.11 -11.29 -39.90
C LEU A 83 2.28 -12.45 -40.48
N ALA A 84 1.56 -13.19 -39.63
CA ALA A 84 0.69 -14.27 -40.07
C ALA A 84 -0.42 -13.77 -41.00
N LYS A 85 -1.01 -12.61 -40.72
CA LYS A 85 -1.99 -11.94 -41.59
C LYS A 85 -1.40 -11.59 -42.95
N HIS A 86 -0.16 -11.10 -42.97
CA HIS A 86 0.54 -10.79 -44.20
C HIS A 86 0.84 -12.05 -45.02
N GLU A 87 1.24 -13.15 -44.38
CA GLU A 87 1.46 -14.43 -45.04
C GLU A 87 0.20 -15.03 -45.68
N VAL A 88 -0.97 -14.88 -45.03
CA VAL A 88 -2.26 -15.26 -45.62
C VAL A 88 -2.52 -14.45 -46.89
N LYS A 89 -2.28 -13.13 -46.87
CA LYS A 89 -2.48 -12.25 -48.04
C LYS A 89 -1.55 -12.57 -49.20
N GLN A 90 -0.36 -13.11 -48.94
CA GLN A 90 0.62 -13.47 -49.98
C GLN A 90 0.42 -14.88 -50.56
N ALA A 91 -0.48 -15.69 -50.00
CA ALA A 91 -0.74 -17.03 -50.50
C ALA A 91 -1.43 -16.99 -51.88
N LYS A 92 -0.99 -17.84 -52.81
CA LYS A 92 -1.46 -17.85 -54.21
C LYS A 92 -2.38 -19.02 -54.53
N THR A 93 -2.35 -20.08 -53.72
CA THR A 93 -3.19 -21.26 -53.90
C THR A 93 -4.16 -21.42 -52.73
N THR A 94 -5.33 -21.99 -53.02
CA THR A 94 -6.40 -22.18 -52.03
C THR A 94 -5.94 -23.01 -50.84
N GLU A 95 -5.15 -24.06 -51.08
CA GLU A 95 -4.58 -24.92 -50.04
C GLU A 95 -3.56 -24.17 -49.14
N GLN A 96 -2.79 -23.23 -49.71
CA GLN A 96 -1.89 -22.37 -48.93
C GLN A 96 -2.66 -21.34 -48.10
N ILE A 97 -3.77 -20.82 -48.62
CA ILE A 97 -4.64 -19.88 -47.90
C ILE A 97 -5.24 -20.58 -46.68
N GLU A 98 -5.80 -21.78 -46.85
CA GLU A 98 -6.42 -22.53 -45.74
C GLU A 98 -5.42 -22.86 -44.63
N ARG A 99 -4.23 -23.39 -44.98
CA ARG A 99 -3.19 -23.71 -43.99
C ARG A 99 -2.70 -22.47 -43.23
N ARG A 100 -2.52 -21.33 -43.92
CA ARG A 100 -2.06 -20.08 -43.29
C ARG A 100 -3.18 -19.39 -42.52
N ALA A 101 -4.44 -19.53 -42.93
CA ALA A 101 -5.59 -18.98 -42.20
C ALA A 101 -5.74 -19.65 -40.82
N VAL A 102 -5.50 -20.96 -40.73
CA VAL A 102 -5.46 -21.68 -39.44
C VAL A 102 -4.35 -21.13 -38.54
N LEU A 103 -3.14 -20.90 -39.08
CA LEU A 103 -2.04 -20.32 -38.31
C LEU A 103 -2.33 -18.89 -37.85
N TYR A 104 -2.94 -18.07 -38.70
CA TYR A 104 -3.39 -16.72 -38.32
C TYR A 104 -4.42 -16.77 -37.19
N GLN A 105 -5.41 -17.66 -37.28
CA GLN A 105 -6.43 -17.83 -36.24
C GLN A 105 -5.80 -18.21 -34.89
N GLN A 106 -4.82 -19.11 -34.87
CA GLN A 106 -4.07 -19.46 -33.65
C GLN A 106 -3.31 -18.25 -33.06
N GLN A 107 -2.75 -17.38 -33.91
CA GLN A 107 -2.07 -16.16 -33.44
C GLN A 107 -3.06 -15.12 -32.90
N VAL A 108 -4.27 -15.03 -33.47
CA VAL A 108 -5.35 -14.16 -32.96
C VAL A 108 -5.79 -14.62 -31.57
N GLU A 109 -6.03 -15.92 -31.38
CA GLU A 109 -6.40 -16.49 -30.07
C GLU A 109 -5.32 -16.26 -29.03
N HIS A 110 -4.05 -16.48 -29.39
CA HIS A 110 -2.92 -16.20 -28.50
C HIS A 110 -2.83 -14.71 -28.16
N PHE A 111 -3.07 -13.80 -29.11
CA PHE A 111 -3.09 -12.36 -28.86
C PHE A 111 -4.21 -11.96 -27.89
N ASP A 112 -5.42 -12.49 -28.07
CA ASP A 112 -6.57 -12.23 -27.19
C ASP A 112 -6.33 -12.72 -25.76
N GLU A 113 -5.69 -13.89 -25.59
CA GLU A 113 -5.28 -14.37 -24.27
C GLU A 113 -4.30 -13.42 -23.57
N GLN A 114 -3.33 -12.89 -24.32
CA GLN A 114 -2.37 -11.93 -23.76
C GLN A 114 -3.05 -10.60 -23.41
N CYS A 115 -3.99 -10.11 -24.23
CA CYS A 115 -4.81 -8.94 -23.91
C CYS A 115 -5.55 -9.12 -22.59
N ASN A 116 -6.22 -10.25 -22.40
CA ASN A 116 -6.97 -10.54 -21.19
C ASN A 116 -6.08 -10.60 -19.94
N LYS A 117 -4.87 -11.16 -20.06
CA LYS A 117 -3.89 -11.17 -18.95
C LYS A 117 -3.47 -9.75 -18.59
N VAL A 118 -3.19 -8.90 -19.58
CA VAL A 118 -2.81 -7.50 -19.37
C VAL A 118 -3.94 -6.69 -18.71
N ILE A 119 -5.18 -6.87 -19.16
CA ILE A 119 -6.35 -6.19 -18.58
C ILE A 119 -6.49 -6.52 -17.09
N LYS A 120 -6.44 -7.81 -16.70
CA LYS A 120 -6.53 -8.22 -15.30
C LYS A 120 -5.47 -7.57 -14.42
N LEU A 121 -4.24 -7.51 -14.92
CA LEU A 121 -3.13 -6.91 -14.18
C LEU A 121 -3.28 -5.38 -14.04
N LEU A 122 -3.84 -4.72 -15.05
CA LEU A 122 -4.21 -3.30 -14.98
C LEU A 122 -5.37 -3.05 -14.00
N GLU A 123 -6.31 -3.98 -13.87
CA GLU A 123 -7.42 -3.92 -12.91
C GLU A 123 -6.97 -4.11 -11.45
N GLU A 124 -5.90 -4.87 -11.20
CA GLU A 124 -5.35 -5.11 -9.86
C GLU A 124 -4.51 -3.93 -9.32
N LEU A 125 -3.90 -3.14 -10.22
CA LEU A 125 -3.03 -2.01 -9.91
C LEU A 125 -3.64 -0.96 -8.95
N PRO A 126 -4.91 -0.52 -9.13
CA PRO A 126 -5.58 0.39 -8.19
C PRO A 126 -5.71 -0.16 -6.77
N SER A 127 -5.95 -1.47 -6.61
CA SER A 127 -6.06 -2.12 -5.29
C SER A 127 -4.74 -2.03 -4.52
N ILE A 128 -3.64 -2.36 -5.20
CA ILE A 128 -2.28 -2.27 -4.66
C ILE A 128 -1.97 -0.82 -4.25
N LYS A 129 -2.29 0.15 -5.11
CA LYS A 129 -2.10 1.58 -4.81
C LYS A 129 -2.91 2.02 -3.57
N THR A 130 -4.13 1.52 -3.42
CA THR A 130 -5.03 1.88 -2.31
C THR A 130 -4.52 1.31 -0.98
N ALA A 131 -4.01 0.06 -0.98
CA ALA A 131 -3.38 -0.53 0.19
C ALA A 131 -2.20 0.32 0.69
N HIS A 132 -1.30 0.72 -0.21
CA HIS A 132 -0.15 1.57 0.16
C HIS A 132 -0.55 2.99 0.56
N SER A 133 -1.60 3.55 -0.03
CA SER A 133 -2.13 4.86 0.38
C SER A 133 -2.66 4.84 1.82
N LYS A 134 -3.24 3.73 2.28
CA LYS A 134 -3.69 3.60 3.67
C LYS A 134 -2.52 3.69 4.65
N ASP A 135 -1.40 3.06 4.34
CA ASP A 135 -0.21 3.07 5.20
C ASP A 135 0.37 4.48 5.40
N LEU A 136 0.28 5.34 4.38
CA LEU A 136 0.67 6.75 4.48
C LEU A 136 -0.24 7.55 5.41
N THR A 137 -1.55 7.26 5.40
CA THR A 137 -2.52 7.98 6.23
C THR A 137 -2.54 7.52 7.69
N GLU A 138 -2.00 6.34 7.97
CA GLU A 138 -2.02 5.70 9.29
C GLU A 138 -1.27 6.49 10.36
N LEU A 139 -0.14 7.13 10.00
CA LEU A 139 0.62 8.00 10.90
C LEU A 139 -0.23 9.20 11.35
N THR A 140 -0.90 9.84 10.39
CA THR A 140 -1.77 11.00 10.63
C THR A 140 -2.97 10.61 11.48
N ARG A 141 -3.56 9.44 11.21
CA ARG A 141 -4.64 8.85 12.01
C ARG A 141 -4.21 8.62 13.46
N CYS A 142 -3.08 7.95 13.67
CA CYS A 142 -2.53 7.70 15.01
C CYS A 142 -2.27 9.01 15.78
N SER A 143 -1.77 10.05 15.10
CA SER A 143 -1.54 11.35 15.72
C SER A 143 -2.85 12.02 16.14
N ARG A 144 -3.87 12.00 15.27
CA ARG A 144 -5.19 12.55 15.58
C ARG A 144 -5.82 11.85 16.78
N GLU A 145 -5.81 10.52 16.80
CA GLU A 145 -6.35 9.74 17.91
C GLU A 145 -5.66 10.04 19.24
N TYR A 146 -4.34 10.20 19.23
CA TYR A 146 -3.59 10.63 20.40
C TYR A 146 -4.04 12.00 20.92
N HIS A 147 -4.16 13.01 20.03
CA HIS A 147 -4.57 14.35 20.44
C HIS A 147 -6.00 14.38 20.98
N LEU A 148 -6.93 13.61 20.38
CA LEU A 148 -8.29 13.48 20.89
C LEU A 148 -8.34 12.78 22.26
N ALA A 149 -7.57 11.70 22.43
CA ALA A 149 -7.47 11.00 23.71
C ALA A 149 -6.85 11.88 24.81
N MET A 150 -5.81 12.65 24.47
CA MET A 150 -5.23 13.63 25.40
C MET A 150 -6.23 14.72 25.76
N LEU A 151 -6.95 15.29 24.79
CA LEU A 151 -8.00 16.29 25.05
C LEU A 151 -9.04 15.76 26.04
N ALA A 152 -9.47 14.51 25.91
CA ALA A 152 -10.45 13.88 26.79
C ALA A 152 -9.94 13.69 28.23
N LEU A 153 -8.62 13.58 28.45
CA LEU A 153 -8.03 13.45 29.78
C LEU A 153 -7.96 14.78 30.54
N PHE A 154 -7.94 15.91 29.81
CA PHE A 154 -7.83 17.26 30.37
C PHE A 154 -9.16 18.03 30.37
N LYS A 155 -10.26 17.39 29.96
CA LYS A 155 -11.63 17.87 30.13
C LYS A 155 -12.17 17.46 31.50
#